data_AF-A0A7Y4SAS7-F1
#
_entry.id   AF-A0A7Y4SAS7-F1
#
_cell.length_a   1.000
_cell.length_b   1.000
_cell.length_c   1.000
_cell.angle_alpha   90.00
_cell.angle_beta   90.00
_cell.angle_gamma   90.00
#
_symmetry.space_group_name_H-M   'P 1'
#
loop_
_entity.id
_entity.type
_entity.pdbx_description
1 polymer ?
#
loop_
_entity_poly.entity_id
_entity_poly.type
_entity_poly.pdbx_seq_one_letter_code
_entity_poly.pdbx_strand_id
1 'polypeptide(L)'
;MIKHLTKLTAISALALSAVATTATAAPVLMSAEWATQACEAFNKNAILTEGLGGKWIENNKGRGYKVIHLYRSDCEDSPQVEMVISDKAGKAMCTYGGKIEHAKLDSGADYLMYATTEKWHDMGAGEYGPMKAMMFGRLQFQGPKMEAMGVMKPFEQFLLLAGKVPSNEASCPK
;
A
#
# COMPACT_ATOMS: atom_id res chain seq x y z
N MET A 1 -17.15 59.46 -54.26
CA MET A 1 -16.23 59.93 -53.21
C MET A 1 -16.34 58.99 -52.02
N ILE A 2 -15.20 58.43 -51.56
CA ILE A 2 -14.88 58.19 -50.12
C ILE A 2 -15.77 57.12 -49.43
N LYS A 3 -15.29 56.01 -48.84
CA LYS A 3 -13.98 55.60 -48.30
C LYS A 3 -13.99 54.08 -48.07
N HIS A 4 -12.78 53.49 -48.09
CA HIS A 4 -12.40 52.15 -47.61
C HIS A 4 -12.94 51.79 -46.23
N LEU A 5 -13.10 50.48 -45.96
CA LEU A 5 -12.69 49.73 -44.74
C LEU A 5 -13.44 48.36 -44.74
N THR A 6 -12.92 47.18 -44.36
CA THR A 6 -11.71 46.76 -43.67
C THR A 6 -11.55 45.25 -43.94
N LYS A 7 -10.31 44.77 -44.13
CA LYS A 7 -10.00 43.34 -44.15
C LYS A 7 -10.32 42.72 -42.78
N LEU A 8 -11.17 41.70 -42.72
CA LEU A 8 -11.29 40.86 -41.53
C LEU A 8 -10.08 39.91 -41.49
N THR A 9 -9.09 40.26 -40.68
CA THR A 9 -8.03 39.34 -40.28
C THR A 9 -8.57 38.47 -39.16
N ALA A 10 -8.84 37.19 -39.43
CA ALA A 10 -9.21 36.21 -38.42
C ALA A 10 -7.98 35.87 -37.57
N ILE A 11 -7.94 36.35 -36.33
CA ILE A 11 -6.93 35.95 -35.34
C ILE A 11 -7.42 34.65 -34.69
N SER A 12 -6.84 33.52 -35.08
CA SER A 12 -7.02 32.25 -34.37
C SER A 12 -6.18 32.26 -33.10
N ALA A 13 -6.80 32.41 -31.94
CA ALA A 13 -6.14 32.22 -30.66
C ALA A 13 -6.09 30.71 -30.34
N LEU A 14 -4.91 30.10 -30.47
CA LEU A 14 -4.64 28.79 -29.88
C LEU A 14 -4.58 28.96 -28.36
N ALA A 15 -5.63 28.54 -27.66
CA ALA A 15 -5.63 28.40 -26.21
C ALA A 15 -4.80 27.17 -25.82
N LEU A 16 -3.52 27.38 -25.49
CA LEU A 16 -2.66 26.37 -24.90
C LEU A 16 -3.08 26.16 -23.44
N SER A 17 -3.94 25.17 -23.21
CA SER A 17 -4.34 24.76 -21.86
C SER A 17 -3.18 24.02 -21.21
N ALA A 18 -2.37 24.73 -20.41
CA ALA A 18 -1.36 24.12 -19.56
C ALA A 18 -2.07 23.31 -18.46
N VAL A 19 -2.09 21.99 -18.59
CA VAL A 19 -2.49 21.09 -17.51
C VAL A 19 -1.39 21.14 -16.47
N ALA A 20 -1.54 22.00 -15.46
CA ALA A 20 -0.67 21.99 -14.29
C ALA A 20 -0.95 20.70 -13.52
N THR A 21 -0.04 19.72 -13.64
CA THR A 21 -0.02 18.57 -12.75
C THR A 21 0.35 19.06 -11.36
N THR A 22 -0.63 19.19 -10.47
CA THR A 22 -0.37 19.43 -9.06
C THR A 22 0.39 18.23 -8.51
N ALA A 23 1.67 18.41 -8.19
CA ALA A 23 2.43 17.41 -7.46
C ALA A 23 1.82 17.27 -6.06
N THR A 24 1.04 16.20 -5.85
CA THR A 24 0.56 15.86 -4.51
C THR A 24 1.75 15.41 -3.67
N ALA A 25 1.87 15.92 -2.45
CA ALA A 25 2.88 15.44 -1.52
C ALA A 25 2.68 13.95 -1.26
N ALA A 26 3.78 13.22 -1.09
CA ALA A 26 3.72 11.80 -0.73
C ALA A 26 3.02 11.63 0.64
N PRO A 27 2.15 10.62 0.80
CA PRO A 27 1.49 10.35 2.08
C PRO A 27 2.52 9.98 3.15
N VAL A 28 2.17 10.14 4.43
CA VAL A 28 3.04 9.68 5.51
C VAL A 28 3.10 8.14 5.50
N LEU A 29 4.30 7.56 5.65
CA LEU A 29 4.46 6.11 5.68
C LEU A 29 3.57 5.49 6.76
N MET A 30 2.78 4.49 6.38
CA MET A 30 1.76 3.84 7.23
C MET A 30 0.63 4.78 7.68
N SER A 31 0.31 5.84 6.93
CA SER A 31 -0.97 6.56 7.05
C SER A 31 -2.08 5.87 6.26
N ALA A 32 -3.33 6.26 6.51
CA ALA A 32 -4.48 5.71 5.78
C ALA A 32 -4.35 5.93 4.26
N GLU A 33 -3.89 7.11 3.85
CA GLU A 33 -3.65 7.44 2.44
C GLU A 33 -2.52 6.57 1.85
N TRP A 34 -1.46 6.30 2.62
CA TRP A 34 -0.41 5.37 2.21
C TRP A 34 -0.97 3.95 2.05
N ALA A 35 -1.82 3.48 2.97
CA ALA A 35 -2.41 2.15 2.90
C ALA A 35 -3.33 1.99 1.67
N THR A 36 -4.06 3.04 1.27
CA THR A 36 -4.81 3.07 0.00
C THR A 36 -3.85 2.86 -1.19
N GLN A 37 -2.74 3.60 -1.24
CA GLN A 37 -1.76 3.45 -2.33
C GLN A 37 -1.04 2.10 -2.30
N ALA A 38 -0.75 1.57 -1.11
CA ALA A 38 -0.19 0.24 -0.93
C ALA A 38 -1.14 -0.86 -1.41
N CYS A 39 -2.45 -0.70 -1.20
CA CYS A 39 -3.48 -1.60 -1.72
C CYS A 39 -3.49 -1.62 -3.25
N GLU A 40 -3.38 -0.46 -3.90
CA GLU A 40 -3.25 -0.38 -5.35
C GLU A 40 -1.94 -1.01 -5.86
N ALA A 41 -0.82 -0.74 -5.18
CA ALA A 41 0.48 -1.30 -5.53
C ALA A 41 0.53 -2.83 -5.35
N PHE A 42 -0.13 -3.35 -4.31
CA PHE A 42 -0.34 -4.78 -4.09
C PHE A 42 -1.02 -5.41 -5.31
N ASN A 43 -2.13 -4.81 -5.77
CA ASN A 43 -2.91 -5.31 -6.90
C ASN A 43 -2.17 -5.28 -8.24
N LYS A 44 -1.17 -4.42 -8.38
CA LYS A 44 -0.31 -4.33 -9.58
C LYS A 44 0.85 -5.35 -9.57
N ASN A 45 1.03 -6.09 -8.48
CA ASN A 45 2.12 -7.05 -8.32
C ASN A 45 1.62 -8.50 -8.49
N ALA A 46 2.00 -9.14 -9.60
CA ALA A 46 1.61 -10.52 -9.88
C ALA A 46 2.15 -11.53 -8.84
N ILE A 47 3.33 -11.29 -8.27
CA ILE A 47 3.89 -12.18 -7.23
C ILE A 47 3.02 -12.14 -5.97
N LEU A 48 2.45 -10.97 -5.63
CA LEU A 48 1.52 -10.84 -4.52
C LEU A 48 0.17 -11.48 -4.88
N THR A 49 -0.46 -11.03 -5.95
CA THR A 49 -1.84 -11.41 -6.28
C THR A 49 -1.99 -12.89 -6.63
N GLU A 50 -1.00 -13.49 -7.30
CA GLU A 50 -1.03 -14.91 -7.68
C GLU A 50 -0.38 -15.78 -6.61
N GLY A 51 0.73 -15.34 -6.02
CA GLY A 51 1.46 -16.13 -5.02
C GLY A 51 0.77 -16.23 -3.66
N LEU A 52 -0.16 -15.32 -3.36
CA LEU A 52 -1.06 -15.42 -2.20
C LEU A 52 -2.43 -16.02 -2.57
N GLY A 53 -2.64 -16.39 -3.83
CA GLY A 53 -3.83 -17.13 -4.26
C GLY A 53 -3.91 -18.55 -3.66
N GLY A 54 -5.08 -19.17 -3.76
CA GLY A 54 -5.34 -20.51 -3.21
C GLY A 54 -5.27 -20.56 -1.69
N LYS A 55 -4.51 -21.53 -1.13
CA LYS A 55 -4.55 -21.89 0.31
C LYS A 55 -4.43 -20.70 1.28
N TRP A 56 -3.58 -19.72 0.97
CA TRP A 56 -3.37 -18.57 1.86
C TRP A 56 -4.63 -17.70 1.94
N ILE A 57 -5.21 -17.31 0.80
CA ILE A 57 -6.42 -16.48 0.77
C ILE A 57 -7.69 -17.26 1.14
N GLU A 58 -7.69 -18.58 0.91
CA GLU A 58 -8.75 -19.51 1.35
C GLU A 58 -8.83 -19.63 2.89
N ASN A 59 -7.71 -19.46 3.60
CA ASN A 59 -7.73 -19.35 5.07
C ASN A 59 -8.25 -17.98 5.51
N ASN A 60 -9.54 -17.72 5.28
CA ASN A 60 -10.24 -16.49 5.69
C ASN A 60 -11.30 -16.75 6.78
N LYS A 61 -11.29 -17.95 7.39
CA LYS A 61 -12.26 -18.40 8.40
C LYS A 61 -13.72 -18.28 7.98
N GLY A 62 -14.00 -18.39 6.68
CA GLY A 62 -15.35 -18.26 6.12
C GLY A 62 -15.84 -16.82 5.98
N ARG A 63 -14.99 -15.81 6.25
CA ARG A 63 -15.34 -14.39 6.09
C ARG A 63 -15.24 -13.90 4.65
N GLY A 64 -14.50 -14.63 3.81
CA GLY A 64 -14.21 -14.23 2.42
C GLY A 64 -13.09 -13.19 2.28
N TYR A 65 -12.46 -12.77 3.38
CA TYR A 65 -11.34 -11.83 3.39
C TYR A 65 -10.37 -12.11 4.55
N LYS A 66 -9.15 -11.60 4.41
CA LYS A 66 -8.12 -11.53 5.43
C LYS A 66 -7.79 -10.07 5.70
N VAL A 67 -7.48 -9.75 6.94
CA VAL A 67 -7.12 -8.40 7.37
C VAL A 67 -5.62 -8.35 7.69
N ILE A 68 -4.97 -7.27 7.28
CA ILE A 68 -3.59 -6.96 7.64
C ILE A 68 -3.59 -5.58 8.29
N HIS A 69 -3.18 -5.51 9.56
CA HIS A 69 -2.93 -4.25 10.26
C HIS A 69 -1.44 -3.93 10.26
N LEU A 70 -1.12 -2.65 10.03
CA LEU A 70 0.25 -2.13 9.96
C LEU A 70 0.39 -0.88 10.82
N TYR A 71 1.56 -0.71 11.46
CA TYR A 71 1.94 0.56 12.07
C TYR A 71 3.46 0.70 12.28
N ARG A 72 3.87 1.93 12.64
CA ARG A 72 5.24 2.27 13.05
C ARG A 72 5.34 2.32 14.58
N SER A 73 6.19 1.50 15.18
CA SER A 73 6.27 1.37 16.64
C SER A 73 7.01 2.50 17.35
N ASP A 74 7.78 3.29 16.62
CA ASP A 74 8.44 4.52 17.06
C ASP A 74 7.55 5.77 16.90
N CYS A 75 6.33 5.58 16.44
CA CYS A 75 5.29 6.61 16.39
C CYS A 75 4.24 6.32 17.47
N GLU A 76 4.52 6.78 18.68
CA GLU A 76 3.58 6.69 19.80
C GLU A 76 2.26 7.37 19.44
N ASP A 77 1.14 6.78 19.86
CA ASP A 77 -0.23 7.21 19.62
C ASP A 77 -0.71 7.25 18.14
N SER A 78 0.14 6.94 17.17
CA SER A 78 -0.30 6.86 15.77
C SER A 78 -1.34 5.75 15.57
N PRO A 79 -2.40 6.00 14.78
CA PRO A 79 -3.36 4.95 14.45
C PRO A 79 -2.69 3.86 13.61
N GLN A 80 -3.16 2.62 13.78
CA GLN A 80 -2.87 1.55 12.84
C GLN A 80 -3.63 1.79 11.53
N VAL A 81 -3.12 1.21 10.46
CA VAL A 81 -3.80 1.18 9.15
C VAL A 81 -4.12 -0.24 8.75
N GLU A 82 -5.05 -0.37 7.82
CA GLU A 82 -5.60 -1.65 7.41
C GLU A 82 -5.43 -1.87 5.91
N MET A 83 -5.17 -3.13 5.55
CA MET A 83 -5.37 -3.66 4.20
C MET A 83 -6.25 -4.90 4.28
N VAL A 84 -7.32 -4.95 3.49
CA VAL A 84 -8.21 -6.12 3.38
C VAL A 84 -7.92 -6.82 2.06
N ILE A 85 -7.59 -8.10 2.14
CA ILE A 85 -7.30 -8.95 0.99
C ILE A 85 -8.42 -9.97 0.84
N SER A 86 -9.02 -10.04 -0.34
CA SER A 86 -10.12 -10.96 -0.67
C SER A 86 -9.74 -11.85 -1.85
N ASP A 87 -10.32 -13.05 -1.93
CA ASP A 87 -10.24 -13.84 -3.16
C ASP A 87 -11.08 -13.16 -4.26
N LYS A 88 -10.46 -12.92 -5.41
CA LYS A 88 -11.14 -12.56 -6.65
C LYS A 88 -10.61 -13.45 -7.77
N ALA A 89 -11.44 -14.40 -8.19
CA ALA A 89 -11.13 -15.33 -9.27
C ALA A 89 -9.81 -16.12 -9.03
N GLY A 90 -9.62 -16.60 -7.79
CA GLY A 90 -8.45 -17.39 -7.40
C GLY A 90 -7.19 -16.57 -7.13
N LYS A 91 -7.28 -15.23 -7.22
CA LYS A 91 -6.20 -14.30 -6.87
C LYS A 91 -6.50 -13.63 -5.53
N ALA A 92 -5.45 -13.40 -4.75
CA ALA A 92 -5.53 -12.52 -3.59
C ALA A 92 -5.52 -11.08 -4.09
N MET A 93 -6.63 -10.36 -3.93
CA MET A 93 -6.74 -8.96 -4.32
C MET A 93 -6.96 -8.09 -3.10
N CYS A 94 -6.19 -7.02 -2.98
CA CYS A 94 -6.47 -5.99 -1.99
C CYS A 94 -7.74 -5.23 -2.39
N THR A 95 -8.78 -5.35 -1.57
CA THR A 95 -10.09 -4.74 -1.82
C THR A 95 -10.32 -3.47 -1.00
N TYR A 96 -9.49 -3.23 0.01
CA TYR A 96 -9.52 -2.02 0.82
C TYR A 96 -8.13 -1.73 1.40
N GLY A 97 -7.77 -0.45 1.46
CA GLY A 97 -6.58 0.04 2.15
C GLY A 97 -6.88 1.41 2.76
N GLY A 98 -6.68 1.57 4.07
CA GLY A 98 -7.07 2.79 4.75
C GLY A 98 -7.03 2.71 6.27
N LYS A 99 -8.01 3.35 6.91
CA LYS A 99 -8.19 3.32 8.37
C LYS A 99 -8.69 1.95 8.81
N ILE A 100 -8.61 1.66 10.10
CA ILE A 100 -9.14 0.41 10.66
C ILE A 100 -10.66 0.35 10.46
N GLU A 101 -11.14 -0.64 9.72
CA GLU A 101 -12.56 -1.03 9.67
C GLU A 101 -12.83 -2.30 10.49
N HIS A 102 -11.79 -3.11 10.73
CA HIS A 102 -11.88 -4.36 11.47
C HIS A 102 -11.04 -4.30 12.75
N ALA A 103 -11.60 -3.73 13.83
CA ALA A 103 -10.86 -3.52 15.09
C ALA A 103 -10.35 -4.80 15.77
N LYS A 104 -10.91 -5.98 15.45
CA LYS A 104 -10.49 -7.26 16.01
C LYS A 104 -9.94 -8.14 14.91
N LEU A 105 -8.70 -8.58 15.07
CA LEU A 105 -8.06 -9.56 14.21
C LEU A 105 -8.36 -10.98 14.69
N ASP A 106 -8.58 -11.89 13.75
CA ASP A 106 -8.58 -13.32 14.00
C ASP A 106 -7.16 -13.86 13.80
N SER A 107 -6.46 -14.16 14.89
CA SER A 107 -5.05 -14.60 14.85
C SER A 107 -4.81 -15.89 14.07
N GLY A 108 -5.86 -16.63 13.70
CA GLY A 108 -5.78 -17.82 12.85
C GLY A 108 -5.78 -17.53 11.35
N ALA A 109 -6.01 -16.28 10.93
CA ALA A 109 -6.08 -15.90 9.51
C ALA A 109 -5.57 -14.48 9.22
N ASP A 110 -5.69 -13.54 10.16
CA ASP A 110 -5.31 -12.16 9.98
C ASP A 110 -3.92 -11.87 10.56
N TYR A 111 -3.38 -10.70 10.23
CA TYR A 111 -2.00 -10.34 10.52
C TYR A 111 -1.90 -8.96 11.16
N LEU A 112 -1.05 -8.86 12.18
CA LEU A 112 -0.56 -7.58 12.69
C LEU A 112 0.95 -7.53 12.44
N MET A 113 1.40 -6.45 11.80
CA MET A 113 2.79 -6.23 11.46
C MET A 113 3.25 -4.85 11.86
N TYR A 114 4.37 -4.75 12.56
CA TYR A 114 4.91 -3.47 12.99
C TYR A 114 6.41 -3.51 13.20
N ALA A 115 7.02 -2.35 13.03
CA ALA A 115 8.45 -2.13 13.16
C ALA A 115 8.69 -0.62 13.36
N THR A 116 9.92 -0.22 13.67
CA THR A 116 10.28 1.20 13.65
C THR A 116 10.33 1.72 12.21
N THR A 117 10.28 3.04 12.03
CA THR A 117 10.45 3.71 10.73
C THR A 117 11.67 3.21 9.98
N GLU A 118 12.83 3.20 10.64
CA GLU A 118 14.10 2.73 10.07
C GLU A 118 13.99 1.29 9.56
N LYS A 119 13.31 0.40 10.30
CA LYS A 119 13.16 -0.99 9.88
C LYS A 119 12.16 -1.17 8.75
N TRP A 120 11.10 -0.38 8.71
CA TRP A 120 10.23 -0.32 7.55
C TRP A 120 10.97 0.19 6.30
N HIS A 121 11.81 1.21 6.46
CA HIS A 121 12.66 1.74 5.40
C HIS A 121 13.62 0.68 4.86
N ASP A 122 14.39 0.04 5.74
CA ASP A 122 15.36 -1.00 5.39
C ASP A 122 14.69 -2.18 4.64
N MET A 123 13.53 -2.63 5.15
CA MET A 123 12.76 -3.70 4.50
C MET A 123 12.19 -3.26 3.15
N GLY A 124 11.74 -2.01 3.05
CA GLY A 124 11.25 -1.41 1.82
C GLY A 124 12.32 -1.29 0.73
N ALA A 125 13.56 -1.04 1.13
CA ALA A 125 14.73 -1.00 0.24
C ALA A 125 15.20 -2.40 -0.19
N GLY A 126 14.73 -3.46 0.46
CA GLY A 126 15.13 -4.85 0.17
C GLY A 126 16.48 -5.25 0.80
N GLU A 127 17.02 -4.43 1.71
CA GLU A 127 18.27 -4.73 2.43
C GLU A 127 18.13 -6.01 3.29
N TYR A 128 16.90 -6.36 3.69
CA TYR A 128 16.58 -7.56 4.46
C TYR A 128 15.38 -8.32 3.87
N GLY A 129 15.62 -9.52 3.35
CA GLY A 129 14.54 -10.46 3.05
C GLY A 129 13.76 -10.87 4.32
N PRO A 130 12.52 -11.35 4.20
CA PRO A 130 11.62 -11.50 5.36
C PRO A 130 12.13 -12.49 6.41
N MET A 131 12.90 -13.50 6.01
CA MET A 131 13.53 -14.42 6.96
C MET A 131 14.46 -13.69 7.92
N LYS A 132 15.32 -12.80 7.41
CA LYS A 132 16.22 -12.00 8.24
C LYS A 132 15.43 -11.00 9.08
N ALA A 133 14.40 -10.38 8.51
CA ALA A 133 13.55 -9.44 9.23
C ALA A 133 12.87 -10.09 10.45
N MET A 134 12.30 -11.28 10.28
CA MET A 134 11.68 -12.03 11.38
C MET A 134 12.71 -12.63 12.34
N MET A 135 13.79 -13.23 11.84
CA MET A 135 14.81 -13.90 12.66
C MET A 135 15.57 -12.93 13.57
N PHE A 136 15.83 -11.71 13.10
CA PHE A 136 16.48 -10.66 13.89
C PHE A 136 15.49 -9.77 14.65
N GLY A 137 14.19 -10.10 14.65
CA GLY A 137 13.16 -9.33 15.35
C GLY A 137 12.96 -7.89 14.82
N ARG A 138 13.36 -7.62 13.58
CA ARG A 138 13.25 -6.30 12.93
C ARG A 138 11.84 -6.02 12.43
N LEU A 139 11.07 -7.08 12.20
CA LEU A 139 9.63 -7.02 12.01
C LEU A 139 8.97 -7.79 13.15
N GLN A 140 8.09 -7.12 13.88
CA GLN A 140 7.20 -7.76 14.82
C GLN A 140 5.95 -8.23 14.08
N PHE A 141 5.54 -9.45 14.36
CA PHE A 141 4.53 -10.15 13.59
C PHE A 141 3.63 -10.99 14.51
N GLN A 142 2.33 -10.80 14.36
CA GLN A 142 1.29 -11.64 14.97
C GLN A 142 0.37 -12.17 13.87
N GLY A 143 -0.06 -13.43 13.99
CA GLY A 143 -0.83 -14.15 12.98
C GLY A 143 -0.31 -15.57 12.77
N PRO A 144 -0.82 -16.31 11.76
CA PRO A 144 -0.43 -17.70 11.51
C PRO A 144 0.98 -17.78 10.90
N LYS A 145 2.02 -17.77 11.74
CA LYS A 145 3.44 -17.78 11.33
C LYS A 145 3.80 -18.89 10.34
N MET A 146 3.27 -20.11 10.54
CA MET A 146 3.52 -21.23 9.63
C MET A 146 2.94 -21.00 8.23
N GLU A 147 1.78 -20.34 8.14
CA GLU A 147 1.19 -19.96 6.85
C GLU A 147 2.06 -18.90 6.15
N ALA A 148 2.49 -17.87 6.88
CA ALA A 148 3.39 -16.84 6.34
C ALA A 148 4.72 -17.43 5.84
N MET A 149 5.29 -18.41 6.56
CA MET A 149 6.48 -19.15 6.11
C MET A 149 6.23 -20.02 4.87
N GLY A 150 4.98 -20.37 4.57
CA GLY A 150 4.61 -21.06 3.34
C GLY A 150 4.60 -20.15 2.10
N VAL A 151 4.55 -18.82 2.28
CA VAL A 151 4.43 -17.82 1.21
C VAL A 151 5.54 -16.76 1.27
N MET A 152 6.76 -17.18 1.57
CA MET A 152 7.89 -16.26 1.81
C MET A 152 8.19 -15.29 0.69
N LYS A 153 8.09 -15.71 -0.58
CA LYS A 153 8.36 -14.85 -1.73
C LYS A 153 7.28 -13.75 -1.88
N PRO A 154 5.97 -14.05 -1.85
CA PRO A 154 4.96 -13.00 -1.74
C PRO A 154 5.12 -12.13 -0.49
N PHE A 155 5.45 -12.72 0.65
CA PHE A 155 5.67 -11.96 1.88
C PHE A 155 6.82 -10.93 1.74
N GLU A 156 7.90 -11.28 1.05
CA GLU A 156 8.96 -10.33 0.66
C GLU A 156 8.45 -9.19 -0.21
N GLN A 157 7.64 -9.50 -1.22
CA GLN A 157 7.06 -8.47 -2.07
C GLN A 157 6.11 -7.53 -1.31
N PHE A 158 5.48 -8.04 -0.25
CA PHE A 158 4.64 -7.23 0.63
C PHE A 158 5.48 -6.24 1.43
N LEU A 159 6.59 -6.69 2.03
CA LEU A 159 7.49 -5.80 2.78
C LEU A 159 8.11 -4.72 1.89
N LEU A 160 8.43 -5.04 0.64
CA LEU A 160 8.92 -4.07 -0.34
C LEU A 160 7.92 -2.96 -0.68
N LEU A 161 6.62 -3.11 -0.37
CA LEU A 161 5.65 -2.04 -0.55
C LEU A 161 6.01 -0.78 0.25
N ALA A 162 6.64 -0.94 1.42
CA ALA A 162 7.10 0.18 2.24
C ALA A 162 8.06 1.12 1.50
N GLY A 163 8.91 0.58 0.61
CA GLY A 163 9.84 1.38 -0.21
C GLY A 163 9.36 1.65 -1.64
N LYS A 164 8.39 0.87 -2.15
CA LYS A 164 7.85 1.05 -3.52
C LYS A 164 6.73 2.09 -3.59
N VAL A 165 5.96 2.24 -2.52
CA VAL A 165 4.91 3.26 -2.44
C VAL A 165 5.56 4.56 -1.98
N PRO A 166 5.48 5.67 -2.76
CA PRO A 166 6.02 6.95 -2.33
C PRO A 166 5.49 7.33 -0.95
N SER A 167 6.39 7.68 -0.03
CA SER A 167 6.00 8.03 1.33
C SER A 167 6.93 9.06 1.97
N ASN A 168 6.40 9.76 2.97
CA ASN A 168 7.13 10.65 3.86
C ASN A 168 7.32 9.96 5.22
N GLU A 169 8.56 9.86 5.66
CA GLU A 169 8.93 9.21 6.93
C GLU A 169 9.23 10.21 8.06
N ALA A 170 9.34 11.51 7.74
CA ALA A 170 9.76 12.59 8.64
C ALA A 170 8.72 12.99 9.69
N SER A 171 7.51 12.43 9.62
CA SER A 171 6.46 12.64 10.60
C SER A 171 5.70 11.35 10.86
N CYS A 172 5.00 11.27 11.98
CA CYS A 172 4.16 10.13 12.33
C CYS A 172 2.73 10.29 11.78
N PRO A 173 2.06 9.19 11.38
CA PRO A 173 0.64 9.21 11.01
C PRO A 173 -0.24 9.81 12.10
N LYS A 174 -1.34 10.47 11.72
CA LYS A 174 -2.30 11.10 12.62
C LYS A 174 -3.73 10.64 12.31
#